data_AF-A0A645IPW4-F1
#
_entry.id   AF-A0A645IPW4-F1
#
_cell.length_a   1.000
_cell.length_b   1.000
_cell.length_c   1.000
_cell.angle_alpha   90.00
_cell.angle_beta   90.00
_cell.angle_gamma   90.00
#
_symmetry.space_group_name_H-M   'P 1'
#
loop_
_entity.id
_entity.type
_entity.pdbx_description
1 polymer ?
#
loop_
_entity_poly.entity_id
_entity_poly.type
_entity_poly.pdbx_seq_one_letter_code
_entity_poly.pdbx_strand_id
1 'polypeptide(L)'
;MKINLSNWKEKVSSTEKAYFSYSYELPSQEFGQLFAKTSDYRGARFFWQTPDRHLSYIGLGTVKQFFNAETEFEAIERFKNEFFKSFCMVSKRKEAPILFGGFPFDR
;
A
#
# COMPACT_ATOMS: atom_id res chain seq x y z
N MET A 1 -11.54 -10.57 -12.40
CA MET A 1 -10.21 -11.18 -12.18
C MET A 1 -10.33 -12.22 -11.07
N LYS A 2 -9.94 -13.48 -11.30
CA LYS A 2 -9.90 -14.51 -10.25
C LYS A 2 -8.46 -14.62 -9.75
N ILE A 3 -8.19 -14.20 -8.52
CA ILE A 3 -6.87 -14.37 -7.90
C ILE A 3 -6.80 -15.80 -7.37
N ASN A 4 -5.85 -16.61 -7.87
CA ASN A 4 -5.67 -17.96 -7.37
C ASN A 4 -4.84 -17.92 -6.08
N LEU A 5 -5.51 -18.20 -4.97
CA LEU A 5 -4.96 -18.27 -3.63
C LEU A 5 -4.91 -19.75 -3.17
N SER A 6 -4.38 -20.69 -3.95
CA SER A 6 -4.25 -22.09 -3.49
C SER A 6 -2.91 -22.38 -2.79
N ASN A 7 -1.83 -21.70 -3.18
CA ASN A 7 -0.45 -22.07 -2.80
C ASN A 7 0.13 -21.30 -1.59
N TRP A 8 -0.70 -20.59 -0.83
CA TRP A 8 -0.25 -19.62 0.21
C TRP A 8 -0.44 -20.11 1.64
N LYS A 9 -1.31 -21.11 1.85
CA LYS A 9 -1.60 -21.67 3.17
C LYS A 9 -0.37 -22.27 3.85
N GLU A 10 0.65 -22.65 3.07
CA GLU A 10 1.88 -23.26 3.57
C GLU A 10 2.88 -22.26 4.18
N LYS A 11 2.73 -20.94 3.93
CA LYS A 11 3.68 -19.91 4.39
C LYS A 11 3.23 -19.09 5.59
N VAL A 12 1.99 -19.24 6.03
CA VAL A 12 1.39 -18.42 7.09
C VAL A 12 1.08 -19.32 8.27
N SER A 13 1.81 -19.13 9.38
CA SER A 13 1.43 -19.72 10.67
C SER A 13 0.04 -19.22 11.08
N SER A 14 -0.80 -20.10 11.63
CA SER A 14 -2.21 -19.84 11.93
C SER A 14 -2.49 -18.71 12.94
N THR A 15 -1.47 -18.10 13.53
CA THR A 15 -1.60 -17.14 14.65
C THR A 15 -1.20 -15.70 14.32
N GLU A 16 -0.63 -15.40 13.15
CA GLU A 16 -0.22 -14.03 12.78
C GLU A 16 -1.04 -13.46 11.62
N LYS A 17 -1.34 -12.15 11.66
CA LYS A 17 -1.96 -11.44 10.54
C LYS A 17 -0.98 -11.42 9.36
N ALA A 18 -1.38 -12.02 8.24
CA ALA A 18 -0.59 -12.00 7.01
C ALA A 18 -1.09 -10.94 6.03
N TYR A 19 -0.16 -10.27 5.36
CA TYR A 19 -0.45 -9.29 4.30
C TYR A 19 0.00 -9.83 2.95
N PHE A 20 -0.76 -9.54 1.89
CA PHE A 20 -0.49 -10.02 0.54
C PHE A 20 -0.40 -8.85 -0.42
N SER A 21 0.63 -8.89 -1.28
CA SER A 21 0.79 -7.95 -2.39
C SER A 21 0.68 -8.71 -3.71
N TYR A 22 -0.26 -8.27 -4.57
CA TYR A 22 -0.49 -8.82 -5.90
C TYR A 22 -0.59 -7.70 -6.92
N SER A 23 0.23 -7.79 -7.97
CA SER A 23 0.19 -6.90 -9.12
C SER A 23 -0.31 -7.63 -10.37
N TYR A 24 -1.05 -6.91 -11.20
CA TYR A 24 -1.43 -7.32 -12.56
C TYR A 24 -1.35 -6.12 -13.49
N GLU A 25 -1.18 -6.38 -14.78
CA GLU A 25 -1.15 -5.32 -15.79
C GLU A 25 -2.57 -4.85 -16.10
N LEU A 26 -2.72 -3.54 -16.21
CA LEU A 26 -3.95 -2.88 -16.60
C LEU A 26 -3.78 -2.28 -18.00
N PRO A 27 -4.83 -2.25 -18.83
CA PRO A 27 -4.83 -1.45 -20.04
C PRO A 27 -4.49 0.01 -19.73
N SER A 28 -3.79 0.67 -20.65
CA SER A 28 -3.47 2.09 -20.52
C SER A 28 -4.76 2.90 -20.35
N GLN A 29 -4.81 3.70 -19.29
CA GLN A 29 -5.93 4.59 -18.99
C GLN A 29 -5.42 5.76 -18.14
N GLU A 30 -6.11 6.90 -18.22
CA GLU A 30 -5.80 8.05 -17.39
C GLU A 30 -6.07 7.74 -15.90
N PHE A 31 -5.05 7.95 -15.06
CA PHE A 31 -5.12 7.67 -13.62
C PHE A 31 -6.23 8.47 -12.92
N GLY A 32 -6.49 9.71 -13.35
CA GLY A 32 -7.59 10.51 -12.82
C GLY A 32 -8.96 9.86 -13.04
N GLN A 33 -9.19 9.24 -14.20
CA GLN A 33 -10.43 8.51 -14.48
C GLN A 33 -10.52 7.24 -13.63
N LEU A 34 -9.40 6.55 -13.41
CA LEU A 34 -9.35 5.39 -12.51
C LEU A 34 -9.70 5.79 -11.06
N PHE A 35 -9.19 6.94 -10.59
CA PHE A 35 -9.51 7.45 -9.27
C PHE A 35 -10.99 7.83 -9.14
N ALA A 36 -11.57 8.46 -10.17
CA ALA A 36 -13.00 8.82 -10.18
C ALA A 36 -13.92 7.61 -9.99
N LYS A 37 -13.57 6.44 -10.56
CA LYS A 37 -14.31 5.18 -10.40
C LYS A 37 -14.36 4.66 -8.96
N THR A 38 -13.58 5.23 -8.05
CA THR A 38 -13.54 4.83 -6.63
C THR A 38 -14.48 5.66 -5.75
N SER A 39 -15.32 6.52 -6.33
CA SER A 39 -16.23 7.44 -5.63
C SER A 39 -17.12 6.78 -4.58
N ASP A 40 -17.51 5.53 -4.83
CA ASP A 40 -18.46 4.81 -3.98
C ASP A 40 -17.78 4.14 -2.77
N TYR A 41 -16.45 4.19 -2.70
CA TYR A 41 -15.70 3.67 -1.57
C TYR A 41 -15.84 4.60 -0.36
N ARG A 42 -16.39 4.09 0.74
CA ARG A 42 -16.74 4.87 1.94
C ARG A 42 -15.57 5.15 2.90
N GLY A 43 -14.38 4.62 2.64
CA GLY A 43 -13.19 4.84 3.48
C GLY A 43 -12.30 5.98 2.96
N ALA A 44 -11.13 6.15 3.60
CA ALA A 44 -10.12 7.09 3.15
C ALA A 44 -9.65 6.76 1.73
N ARG A 45 -9.47 7.78 0.91
CA ARG A 45 -8.97 7.67 -0.47
C ARG A 45 -7.83 8.65 -0.65
N PHE A 46 -6.80 8.25 -1.36
CA PHE A 46 -5.67 9.11 -1.67
C PHE A 46 -5.29 9.00 -3.14
N PHE A 47 -4.85 10.13 -3.66
CA PHE A 47 -4.27 10.25 -4.99
C PHE A 47 -2.96 11.03 -4.86
N TRP A 48 -1.89 10.49 -5.41
CA TRP A 48 -0.59 11.14 -5.44
C TRP A 48 0.09 10.87 -6.77
N GLN A 49 0.81 11.86 -7.29
CA GLN A 49 1.49 11.76 -8.57
C GLN A 49 2.80 12.56 -8.51
N THR A 50 3.85 12.06 -9.15
CA THR A 50 5.09 12.81 -9.33
C THR A 50 4.86 14.06 -10.20
N PRO A 51 5.61 15.16 -10.02
CA PRO A 51 5.44 16.36 -10.83
C PRO A 51 5.53 16.13 -12.35
N ASP A 52 6.39 15.18 -12.77
CA ASP A 52 6.58 14.77 -14.16
C ASP A 52 5.52 13.77 -14.68
N ARG A 53 4.60 13.33 -13.82
CA ARG A 53 3.51 12.39 -14.10
C ARG A 53 3.94 10.99 -14.53
N HIS A 54 5.21 10.62 -14.36
CA HIS A 54 5.68 9.27 -14.69
C HIS A 54 5.22 8.19 -13.70
N LEU A 55 4.91 8.58 -12.45
CA LEU A 55 4.47 7.66 -11.41
C LEU A 55 3.24 8.22 -10.70
N SER A 56 2.21 7.40 -10.57
CA SER A 56 0.94 7.75 -9.93
C SER A 56 0.50 6.64 -8.98
N TYR A 57 -0.08 7.04 -7.86
CA TYR A 57 -0.63 6.13 -6.87
C TYR A 57 -2.09 6.50 -6.57
N ILE A 58 -2.92 5.47 -6.53
CA ILE A 58 -4.28 5.51 -6.01
C ILE A 58 -4.31 4.51 -4.87
N GLY A 59 -4.90 4.89 -3.74
CA GLY A 59 -5.26 3.89 -2.76
C GLY A 59 -6.51 4.19 -1.98
N LEU A 60 -7.01 3.12 -1.41
CA LEU A 60 -8.32 3.00 -0.79
C LEU A 60 -8.14 2.30 0.56
N GLY A 61 -8.60 2.95 1.60
CA GLY A 61 -8.45 2.49 2.98
C GLY A 61 -7.06 2.74 3.53
N THR A 62 -6.87 2.30 4.77
CA THR A 62 -5.64 2.53 5.52
C THR A 62 -5.41 1.33 6.43
N VAL A 63 -4.21 0.75 6.39
CA VAL A 63 -3.85 -0.37 7.27
C VAL A 63 -3.32 0.13 8.61
N LYS A 64 -2.46 1.15 8.56
CA LYS A 64 -1.86 1.79 9.72
C LYS A 64 -1.71 3.29 9.43
N GLN A 65 -2.01 4.10 10.43
CA GLN A 65 -1.82 5.54 10.42
C GLN A 65 -0.95 5.93 11.62
N PHE A 66 -0.10 6.93 11.43
CA PHE A 66 0.82 7.46 12.44
C PHE A 66 0.46 8.92 12.71
N PHE A 67 0.58 9.34 13.97
CA PHE A 67 0.28 10.70 14.40
C PHE A 67 1.32 11.21 15.40
N ASN A 68 1.58 12.52 15.37
CA ASN A 68 2.39 13.23 16.36
C ASN A 68 3.76 12.56 16.59
N ALA A 69 4.12 12.22 17.84
CA ALA A 69 5.38 11.59 18.21
C ALA A 69 5.65 10.23 17.53
N GLU A 70 4.62 9.57 16.97
CA GLU A 70 4.83 8.36 16.17
C GLU A 70 5.38 8.64 14.76
N THR A 71 5.42 9.92 14.36
CA THR A 71 5.95 10.37 13.07
C THR A 71 7.44 10.69 13.12
N GLU A 72 8.12 10.44 14.25
CA GLU A 72 9.58 10.50 14.28
C GLU A 72 10.18 9.56 13.23
N PHE A 73 11.16 10.06 12.47
CA PHE A 73 11.73 9.34 11.32
C PHE A 73 12.20 7.93 11.71
N GLU A 74 12.87 7.79 12.84
CA GLU A 74 13.37 6.50 13.35
C GLU A 74 12.23 5.53 13.70
N ALA A 75 11.11 6.04 14.23
CA ALA A 75 9.95 5.22 14.55
C ALA A 75 9.29 4.69 13.27
N ILE A 76 9.17 5.53 12.25
CA ILE A 76 8.64 5.16 10.93
C ILE A 76 9.54 4.13 10.24
N GLU A 77 10.86 4.34 10.23
CA GLU A 77 11.80 3.40 9.60
C GLU A 77 11.79 2.04 10.30
N ARG A 78 11.79 2.01 11.63
CA ARG A 78 11.67 0.77 12.41
C ARG A 78 10.36 0.05 12.10
N PHE A 79 9.24 0.78 12.08
CA PHE A 79 7.96 0.19 11.70
C PHE A 79 8.00 -0.39 10.30
N LYS A 80 8.53 0.34 9.31
CA LYS A 80 8.64 -0.10 7.93
C LYS A 80 9.41 -1.43 7.84
N ASN A 81 10.54 -1.51 8.51
CA ASN A 81 11.38 -2.71 8.53
C ASN A 81 10.68 -3.93 9.15
N GLU A 82 9.92 -3.76 10.23
CA GLU A 82 9.19 -4.87 10.85
C GLU A 82 7.92 -5.24 10.07
N PHE A 83 7.14 -4.25 9.66
CA PHE A 83 5.90 -4.46 8.93
C PHE A 83 6.14 -5.17 7.59
N PHE A 84 7.20 -4.81 6.87
CA PHE A 84 7.46 -5.37 5.54
C PHE A 84 7.87 -6.84 5.59
N LYS A 85 8.39 -7.34 6.73
CA LYS A 85 8.66 -8.77 6.94
C LYS A 85 7.39 -9.61 6.94
N SER A 86 6.25 -9.01 7.29
CA SER A 86 4.94 -9.69 7.32
C SER A 86 4.24 -9.77 5.96
N PHE A 87 4.82 -9.19 4.90
CA PHE A 87 4.26 -9.21 3.56
C PHE A 87 4.69 -10.43 2.75
N CYS A 88 3.71 -11.15 2.23
CA CYS A 88 3.91 -12.14 1.19
C CYS A 88 3.72 -11.48 -0.18
N MET A 89 4.82 -11.26 -0.90
CA MET A 89 4.78 -10.77 -2.29
C MET A 89 4.55 -11.96 -3.23
N VAL A 90 3.36 -12.01 -3.85
CA VAL A 90 2.91 -13.17 -4.63
C VAL A 90 2.91 -12.94 -6.14
N SER A 91 3.19 -11.71 -6.59
CA SER A 91 3.22 -11.36 -8.02
C SER A 91 4.62 -11.37 -8.63
N LYS A 92 4.67 -11.46 -9.98
CA LYS A 92 5.93 -11.37 -10.75
C LYS A 92 6.67 -10.06 -10.48
N ARG A 93 5.94 -8.93 -10.46
CA ARG A 93 6.47 -7.67 -9.92
C ARG A 93 6.27 -7.66 -8.41
N LYS A 94 7.38 -7.47 -7.71
CA LYS A 94 7.41 -7.36 -6.25
C LYS A 94 7.27 -5.89 -5.88
N GLU A 95 6.03 -5.45 -5.69
CA GLU A 95 5.74 -4.10 -5.22
C GLU A 95 5.57 -4.12 -3.70
N ALA A 96 6.39 -3.32 -3.02
CA ALA A 96 6.32 -3.15 -1.59
C ALA A 96 5.10 -2.29 -1.19
N PRO A 97 4.55 -2.49 0.02
CA PRO A 97 3.56 -1.56 0.55
C PRO A 97 4.14 -0.14 0.61
N ILE A 98 3.29 0.86 0.41
CA ILE A 98 3.68 2.26 0.36
C ILE A 98 3.18 2.95 1.63
N LEU A 99 4.07 3.75 2.23
CA LEU A 99 3.72 4.64 3.32
C LEU A 99 3.55 6.06 2.75
N PHE A 100 2.35 6.61 2.88
CA PHE A 100 2.02 7.97 2.43
C PHE A 100 1.96 8.93 3.60
N GLY A 101 2.50 10.13 3.40
CA GLY A 101 2.45 11.21 4.36
C GLY A 101 3.65 12.14 4.23
N GLY A 102 3.84 12.95 5.25
CA GLY A 102 5.00 13.81 5.41
C GLY A 102 5.33 13.94 6.89
N PHE A 103 6.52 14.46 7.16
CA PHE A 103 6.91 14.83 8.51
C PHE A 103 6.31 16.20 8.86
N PRO A 104 5.96 16.45 10.13
CA PRO A 104 5.55 17.79 10.55
C PRO A 104 6.67 18.79 10.24
N PHE A 105 6.28 20.02 9.87
CA PHE A 105 7.22 21.09 9.56
C PHE A 105 7.96 21.56 10.82
N ASP A 106 7.23 21.67 11.92
CA ASP A 106 7.77 22.02 13.24
C ASP A 106 8.07 20.74 14.02
N ARG A 107 9.31 20.62 14.52
CA ARG A 107 9.73 19.58 15.47
C ARG A 107 9.76 20.14 16.88
#